data_AF-A0AAD0PYI4-F1
#
_entry.id   AF-A0AAD0PYI4-F1
#
_cell.length_a   1.000
_cell.length_b   1.000
_cell.length_c   1.000
_cell.angle_alpha   90.00
_cell.angle_beta   90.00
_cell.angle_gamma   90.00
#
_symmetry.space_group_name_H-M   'P 1'
#
loop_
_entity.id
_entity.type
_entity.pdbx_description
1 polymer ?
#
loop_
_entity_poly.entity_id
_entity_poly.type
_entity_poly.pdbx_seq_one_letter_code
_entity_poly.pdbx_strand_id
1 'polypeptide(L)'
;MSSLNKRLAHLLEKLEQGGALEKKKVNVLKFKDIELAKHIQKRFKEQYPEMEIRRLLEKVHYANTYEDKKLKEIAFLVDEISEYMFKLEVANRDFVVGYFNTLIIDPQLEITEKNFVLMEIESLIENSFLVLPEME
;
A
#
# COMPACT_ATOMS: atom_id res chain seq x y z
N MET A 1 7.68 15.35 -8.38
CA MET A 1 7.03 14.16 -7.81
C MET A 1 7.23 14.17 -6.31
N SER A 2 6.14 14.03 -5.54
CA SER A 2 6.24 13.83 -4.10
C SER A 2 6.90 12.47 -3.80
N SER A 3 7.37 12.28 -2.57
CA SER A 3 7.84 10.96 -2.10
C SER A 3 6.74 9.89 -2.22
N LEU A 4 5.47 10.24 -1.96
CA LEU A 4 4.33 9.33 -2.03
C LEU A 4 4.10 8.80 -3.44
N ASN A 5 4.09 9.67 -4.46
CA ASN A 5 3.89 9.25 -5.85
C ASN A 5 4.96 8.24 -6.29
N LYS A 6 6.23 8.47 -5.95
CA LYS A 6 7.33 7.56 -6.29
C LYS A 6 7.15 6.20 -5.62
N ARG A 7 6.76 6.17 -4.34
CA ARG A 7 6.54 4.92 -3.60
C ARG A 7 5.31 4.16 -4.12
N LEU A 8 4.21 4.85 -4.41
CA LEU A 8 3.04 4.23 -5.05
C LEU A 8 3.35 3.68 -6.45
N ALA A 9 4.19 4.37 -7.23
CA ALA A 9 4.62 3.88 -8.53
C ALA A 9 5.48 2.62 -8.41
N HIS A 10 6.38 2.58 -7.43
CA HIS A 10 7.20 1.41 -7.14
C HIS A 10 6.34 0.23 -6.65
N LEU A 11 5.36 0.47 -5.78
CA LEU A 11 4.40 -0.55 -5.36
C LEU A 11 3.64 -1.12 -6.58
N LEU A 12 3.13 -0.27 -7.46
CA LEU A 12 2.44 -0.72 -8.66
C LEU A 12 3.35 -1.57 -9.55
N GLU A 13 4.59 -1.14 -9.77
CA GLU A 13 5.57 -1.90 -10.54
C GLU A 13 5.81 -3.28 -9.92
N LYS A 14 5.96 -3.37 -8.59
CA LYS A 14 6.14 -4.65 -7.89
C LYS A 14 4.92 -5.56 -8.02
N LEU A 15 3.71 -5.01 -7.91
CA LEU A 15 2.45 -5.75 -8.12
C LEU A 15 2.33 -6.29 -9.55
N GLU A 16 2.76 -5.52 -10.53
CA GLU A 16 2.77 -5.93 -11.94
C GLU A 16 3.84 -6.97 -12.26
N GLN A 17 5.03 -6.84 -11.65
CA GLN A 17 6.13 -7.79 -11.82
C GLN A 17 5.83 -9.13 -11.14
N GLY A 18 5.23 -9.10 -9.94
CA GLY A 18 4.85 -10.28 -9.17
C GLY A 18 3.55 -10.95 -9.62
N GLY A 19 2.87 -10.41 -10.65
CA GLY A 19 1.68 -11.02 -11.25
C GLY A 19 0.36 -10.78 -10.50
N ALA A 20 0.36 -9.99 -9.42
CA ALA A 20 -0.87 -9.59 -8.72
C ALA A 20 -1.74 -8.64 -9.54
N LEU A 21 -1.15 -7.88 -10.47
CA LEU A 21 -1.85 -7.05 -11.44
C LEU A 21 -1.30 -7.28 -12.85
N GLU A 22 -2.17 -7.29 -13.86
CA GLU A 22 -1.73 -7.42 -15.26
C GLU A 22 -0.95 -6.19 -15.71
N LYS A 23 0.25 -6.34 -16.28
CA LYS A 23 1.05 -5.21 -16.80
C LYS A 23 0.26 -4.37 -17.82
N LYS A 24 0.12 -3.06 -17.56
CA LYS A 24 -0.48 -2.11 -18.51
C LYS A 24 0.49 -0.96 -18.82
N LYS A 25 0.65 -0.61 -20.10
CA LYS A 25 1.46 0.55 -20.51
C LYS A 25 0.72 1.86 -20.21
N VAL A 26 0.73 2.27 -18.95
CA VAL A 26 0.19 3.55 -18.48
C VAL A 26 1.34 4.43 -18.02
N ASN A 27 1.37 5.68 -18.49
CA ASN A 27 2.37 6.65 -18.01
C ASN A 27 1.93 7.23 -16.65
N VAL A 28 2.15 6.44 -15.60
CA VAL A 28 1.79 6.78 -14.21
C VAL A 28 2.59 7.95 -13.64
N LEU A 29 3.69 8.36 -14.30
CA LEU A 29 4.51 9.51 -13.91
C LEU A 29 3.77 10.86 -14.04
N LYS A 30 2.64 10.88 -14.76
CA LYS A 30 1.77 12.05 -14.89
C LYS A 30 0.72 12.16 -13.79
N PHE A 31 0.50 11.10 -13.03
CA PHE A 31 -0.54 11.08 -11.99
C PHE A 31 -0.08 11.82 -10.74
N LYS A 32 -1.01 12.51 -10.09
CA LYS A 32 -0.85 12.96 -8.70
C LYS A 32 -0.95 11.78 -7.74
N ASP A 33 -0.51 11.96 -6.51
CA ASP A 33 -0.46 10.93 -5.46
C ASP A 33 -1.79 10.18 -5.32
N ILE A 34 -2.89 10.93 -5.16
CA ILE A 34 -4.23 10.38 -5.04
C ILE A 34 -4.75 9.70 -6.31
N GLU A 35 -4.40 10.22 -7.49
CA GLU A 35 -4.81 9.64 -8.77
C GLU A 35 -4.14 8.28 -8.98
N LEU A 36 -2.87 8.17 -8.58
CA LEU A 36 -2.14 6.91 -8.64
C LEU A 36 -2.67 5.88 -7.64
N ALA A 37 -2.93 6.27 -6.39
CA ALA A 37 -3.55 5.37 -5.40
C ALA A 37 -4.93 4.85 -5.90
N LYS A 38 -5.78 5.74 -6.43
CA LYS A 38 -7.06 5.35 -7.04
C LYS A 38 -6.88 4.44 -8.23
N HIS A 39 -5.86 4.69 -9.06
CA HIS A 39 -5.59 3.85 -10.22
C HIS A 39 -5.22 2.41 -9.82
N ILE A 40 -4.36 2.24 -8.81
CA ILE A 40 -3.98 0.92 -8.30
C ILE A 40 -5.21 0.19 -7.74
N GLN A 41 -5.97 0.84 -6.86
CA GLN A 41 -7.18 0.27 -6.27
C GLN A 41 -8.23 -0.11 -7.33
N LYS A 42 -8.43 0.76 -8.33
CA LYS A 42 -9.37 0.49 -9.44
C LYS A 42 -8.95 -0.75 -10.22
N ARG A 43 -7.65 -0.94 -10.46
CA ARG A 43 -7.16 -2.12 -11.18
C ARG A 43 -7.41 -3.42 -10.41
N PHE A 44 -7.23 -3.42 -9.09
CA PHE A 44 -7.63 -4.57 -8.29
C PHE A 44 -9.13 -4.83 -8.37
N LYS A 45 -9.98 -3.80 -8.29
CA LYS A 45 -11.44 -3.95 -8.45
C LYS A 45 -11.84 -4.50 -9.81
N GLU A 46 -11.18 -4.06 -10.87
CA GLU A 46 -11.44 -4.54 -12.23
C GLU A 46 -10.98 -5.99 -12.44
N GLN A 47 -9.84 -6.37 -11.88
CA GLN A 47 -9.24 -7.69 -12.05
C GLN A 47 -9.84 -8.74 -11.10
N TYR A 48 -10.30 -8.32 -9.93
CA TYR A 48 -10.88 -9.17 -8.88
C TYR A 48 -12.24 -8.63 -8.40
N PRO A 49 -13.26 -8.55 -9.28
CA PRO A 49 -14.55 -7.94 -8.96
C PRO A 49 -15.32 -8.69 -7.86
N GLU A 50 -15.15 -10.01 -7.77
CA GLU A 50 -15.79 -10.87 -6.76
C GLU A 50 -15.11 -10.80 -5.38
N MET A 51 -13.95 -10.14 -5.28
CA MET A 51 -13.22 -10.05 -4.02
C MET A 51 -13.82 -8.95 -3.14
N GLU A 52 -14.54 -9.35 -2.10
CA GLU A 52 -15.03 -8.41 -1.08
C GLU A 52 -13.87 -7.82 -0.28
N ILE A 53 -13.60 -6.53 -0.46
CA ILE A 53 -12.63 -5.81 0.36
C ILE A 53 -13.32 -5.14 1.54
N ARG A 54 -12.84 -5.43 2.74
CA ARG A 54 -13.24 -4.75 3.96
C ARG A 54 -12.14 -3.76 4.32
N ARG A 55 -12.51 -2.51 4.60
CA ARG A 55 -11.57 -1.59 5.23
C ARG A 55 -11.20 -2.12 6.60
N LEU A 56 -9.92 -2.23 6.87
CA LEU A 56 -9.44 -2.71 8.15
C LEU A 56 -9.58 -1.57 9.16
N LEU A 57 -10.63 -1.66 9.99
CA LEU A 57 -10.94 -0.66 11.00
C LEU A 57 -9.73 -0.29 11.88
N GLU A 58 -8.81 -1.23 12.11
CA GLU A 58 -7.61 -1.05 12.94
C GLU A 58 -6.60 -0.04 12.37
N LYS A 59 -6.45 0.07 11.04
CA LYS A 59 -5.57 1.06 10.40
C LYS A 59 -6.27 2.40 10.15
N VAL A 60 -7.60 2.38 10.04
CA VAL A 60 -8.43 3.58 9.84
C VAL A 60 -8.38 4.54 11.04
N HIS A 61 -8.02 4.06 12.25
CA HIS A 61 -7.99 4.90 13.45
C HIS A 61 -7.03 6.09 13.34
N TYR A 62 -5.82 5.91 12.81
CA TYR A 62 -4.88 7.03 12.68
C TYR A 62 -5.26 7.96 11.52
N ALA A 63 -5.72 7.42 10.38
CA ALA A 63 -6.12 8.23 9.24
C ALA A 63 -7.37 9.08 9.54
N ASN A 64 -8.20 8.66 10.49
CA ASN A 64 -9.40 9.39 10.85
C ASN A 64 -9.12 10.77 11.45
N THR A 65 -7.99 10.92 12.14
CA THR A 65 -7.57 12.19 12.76
C THR A 65 -6.83 13.10 11.79
N TYR A 66 -6.60 12.67 10.53
CA TYR A 66 -5.82 13.45 9.57
C TYR A 66 -6.53 14.75 9.18
N GLU A 67 -5.82 15.86 9.28
CA GLU A 67 -6.33 17.17 8.84
C GLU A 67 -6.35 17.27 7.31
N ASP A 68 -5.35 16.70 6.64
CA ASP A 68 -5.29 16.67 5.18
C ASP A 68 -6.26 15.61 4.62
N LYS A 69 -7.39 16.08 4.10
CA LYS A 69 -8.42 15.24 3.47
C LYS A 69 -7.89 14.41 2.30
N LYS A 70 -6.93 14.91 1.52
CA LYS A 70 -6.35 14.16 0.41
C LYS A 70 -5.47 13.04 0.93
N LEU A 71 -4.66 13.32 1.95
CA LEU A 71 -3.82 12.31 2.58
C LEU A 71 -4.64 11.23 3.28
N LYS A 72 -5.73 11.63 3.96
CA LYS A 72 -6.72 10.71 4.54
C LYS A 72 -7.31 9.77 3.49
N GLU A 73 -7.70 10.31 2.33
CA GLU A 73 -8.21 9.49 1.23
C GLU A 73 -7.14 8.56 0.65
N ILE A 74 -5.89 9.02 0.53
CA ILE A 74 -4.76 8.16 0.13
C ILE A 74 -4.56 7.02 1.14
N ALA A 75 -4.59 7.31 2.44
CA ALA A 75 -4.45 6.29 3.48
C ALA A 75 -5.56 5.22 3.36
N PHE A 76 -6.81 5.61 3.13
CA PHE A 76 -7.89 4.65 2.89
C PHE A 76 -7.71 3.82 1.62
N LEU A 77 -7.17 4.41 0.56
CA LEU A 77 -6.88 3.67 -0.68
C LEU A 77 -5.73 2.67 -0.46
N VAL A 78 -4.69 3.05 0.28
CA VAL A 78 -3.57 2.16 0.63
C VAL A 78 -4.05 1.02 1.52
N ASP A 79 -4.93 1.28 2.48
CA ASP A 79 -5.57 0.23 3.31
C ASP A 79 -6.31 -0.79 2.44
N GLU A 80 -7.16 -0.33 1.51
CA GLU A 80 -7.88 -1.20 0.56
C GLU A 80 -6.91 -1.99 -0.33
N ILE A 81 -5.82 -1.38 -0.80
CA ILE A 81 -4.76 -2.06 -1.57
C ILE A 81 -4.07 -3.14 -0.73
N SER A 82 -3.78 -2.85 0.55
CA SER A 82 -3.16 -3.81 1.46
C SER A 82 -4.04 -5.05 1.65
N GLU A 83 -5.35 -4.87 1.78
CA GLU A 83 -6.29 -5.98 1.94
C GLU A 83 -6.36 -6.86 0.67
N TYR A 84 -6.31 -6.27 -0.53
CA TYR A 84 -6.15 -7.05 -1.76
C TYR A 84 -4.87 -7.89 -1.72
N MET A 85 -3.75 -7.28 -1.34
CA MET A 85 -2.46 -7.97 -1.28
C MET A 85 -2.47 -9.13 -0.27
N PHE A 86 -3.12 -8.96 0.88
CA PHE A 86 -3.26 -10.02 1.88
C PHE A 86 -4.16 -11.15 1.41
N LYS A 87 -5.31 -10.84 0.80
CA LYS A 87 -6.25 -11.86 0.28
C LYS A 87 -5.71 -12.64 -0.91
N LEU A 88 -4.87 -12.01 -1.72
CA LEU A 88 -4.14 -12.67 -2.81
C LEU A 88 -2.90 -13.43 -2.30
N GLU A 89 -2.62 -13.38 -1.00
CA GLU A 89 -1.45 -14.00 -0.36
C GLU A 89 -0.10 -13.55 -0.96
N VAL A 90 -0.10 -12.41 -1.66
CA VAL A 90 1.12 -11.81 -2.22
C VAL A 90 1.87 -10.97 -1.19
N ALA A 91 1.27 -10.73 -0.03
CA ALA A 91 1.92 -10.17 1.14
C ALA A 91 1.38 -10.87 2.39
N ASN A 92 2.24 -11.05 3.39
CA ASN A 92 1.83 -11.55 4.70
C ASN A 92 1.54 -10.38 5.65
N ARG A 93 0.37 -10.39 6.29
CA ARG A 93 -0.07 -9.32 7.20
C ARG A 93 0.89 -9.11 8.36
N ASP A 94 1.36 -10.18 9.00
CA ASP A 94 2.20 -10.09 10.19
C ASP A 94 3.57 -9.49 9.85
N PHE A 95 4.13 -9.80 8.69
CA PHE A 95 5.38 -9.18 8.23
C PHE A 95 5.20 -7.72 7.86
N VAL A 96 4.13 -7.37 7.17
CA VAL A 96 3.83 -5.97 6.85
C VAL A 96 3.64 -5.14 8.13
N VAL A 97 2.87 -5.65 9.10
CA VAL A 97 2.64 -4.96 10.39
C VAL A 97 3.93 -4.92 11.22
N GLY A 98 4.70 -6.02 11.24
CA GLY A 98 5.97 -6.11 11.93
C GLY A 98 6.95 -5.05 11.43
N TYR A 99 7.14 -4.96 10.11
CA TYR A 99 8.01 -3.97 9.49
C TYR A 99 7.51 -2.55 9.74
N PHE A 100 6.21 -2.29 9.59
CA PHE A 100 5.62 -0.99 9.89
C PHE A 100 5.92 -0.54 11.33
N ASN A 101 5.79 -1.43 12.31
CA ASN A 101 6.10 -1.14 13.71
C ASN A 101 7.58 -0.81 13.92
N THR A 102 8.50 -1.44 13.17
CA THR A 102 9.93 -1.06 13.23
C THR A 102 10.18 0.35 12.74
N LEU A 103 9.44 0.81 11.72
CA LEU A 103 9.55 2.18 11.21
C LEU A 103 8.96 3.21 12.17
N ILE A 104 7.88 2.88 12.87
CA ILE A 104 7.25 3.80 13.85
C ILE A 104 8.19 4.14 15.00
N ILE A 105 8.97 3.17 15.47
CA ILE A 105 9.87 3.35 16.63
C ILE A 105 11.26 3.87 16.22
N ASP A 106 11.51 4.06 14.93
CA ASP A 106 12.79 4.56 14.44
C ASP A 106 12.95 6.04 14.82
N PRO A 107 13.94 6.41 15.66
CA PRO A 107 14.14 7.79 16.08
C PRO A 107 14.56 8.73 14.93
N GLN A 108 14.96 8.20 13.77
CA GLN A 108 15.29 8.99 12.59
C GLN A 108 14.06 9.39 11.77
N LEU A 109 12.90 8.77 12.02
CA LEU A 109 11.66 9.02 11.30
C LEU A 109 10.73 9.91 12.12
N GLU A 110 10.32 11.03 11.52
CA GLU A 110 9.36 11.92 12.14
C GLU A 110 7.95 11.32 12.09
N ILE A 111 7.24 11.32 13.22
CA ILE A 111 5.87 10.84 13.32
C ILE A 111 4.92 11.91 12.76
N THR A 112 4.70 11.87 11.45
CA THR A 112 3.73 12.73 10.73
C THR A 112 2.73 11.89 9.98
N GLU A 113 1.54 12.44 9.72
CA GLU A 113 0.47 11.79 8.93
C GLU A 113 1.03 11.25 7.59
N LYS A 114 1.85 12.05 6.92
CA LYS A 114 2.43 11.69 5.62
C LYS A 114 3.42 10.54 5.75
N ASN A 115 4.23 10.53 6.80
CA ASN A 115 5.20 9.47 7.03
C ASN A 115 4.52 8.16 7.37
N PHE A 116 3.42 8.15 8.12
CA PHE A 116 2.64 6.93 8.34
C PHE A 116 2.18 6.29 7.02
N VAL A 117 1.62 7.08 6.09
CA VAL A 117 1.21 6.56 4.78
C VAL A 117 2.42 6.05 3.98
N LEU A 118 3.57 6.73 4.05
CA LEU A 118 4.80 6.27 3.41
C LEU A 118 5.32 4.95 4.01
N MET A 119 5.32 4.84 5.34
CA MET A 119 5.74 3.64 6.06
C MET A 119 4.85 2.45 5.70
N GLU A 120 3.54 2.65 5.56
CA GLU A 120 2.62 1.59 5.15
C GLU A 120 2.92 1.11 3.71
N ILE A 121 3.11 2.04 2.77
CA ILE A 121 3.46 1.70 1.39
C ILE A 121 4.81 0.97 1.35
N GLU A 122 5.82 1.44 2.10
CA GLU A 122 7.13 0.80 2.16
C GLU A 122 7.03 -0.60 2.77
N SER A 123 6.19 -0.77 3.80
CA SER A 123 5.96 -2.09 4.42
C SER A 123 5.37 -3.09 3.44
N LEU A 124 4.43 -2.66 2.59
CA LEU A 124 3.88 -3.47 1.51
C LEU A 124 4.91 -3.77 0.43
N ILE A 125 5.77 -2.81 0.07
CA ILE A 125 6.84 -3.02 -0.89
C ILE A 125 7.83 -4.04 -0.35
N GLU A 126 8.35 -3.88 0.85
CA GLU A 126 9.41 -4.76 1.38
C GLU A 126 8.88 -6.17 1.72
N ASN A 127 7.62 -6.30 2.11
CA ASN A 127 7.05 -7.57 2.59
C ASN A 127 6.04 -8.20 1.62
N SER A 128 6.13 -7.88 0.33
CA SER A 128 5.38 -8.56 -0.73
C SER A 128 6.26 -9.46 -1.60
N PHE A 129 5.67 -10.55 -2.08
CA PHE A 129 6.29 -11.58 -2.92
C PHE A 129 7.53 -12.21 -2.29
N LEU A 130 7.58 -12.27 -0.96
CA LEU A 130 8.65 -12.94 -0.23
C LEU A 130 8.52 -14.45 -0.40
N VAL A 131 9.61 -15.08 -0.85
CA VAL A 131 9.75 -16.54 -0.77
C VAL A 131 10.20 -16.83 0.65
N LEU A 132 9.28 -17.30 1.49
CA LEU A 132 9.65 -17.75 2.83
C LEU A 132 10.45 -19.04 2.70
N PRO A 133 11.63 -19.16 3.35
CA PRO A 133 12.29 -20.44 3.43
C PRO A 133 11.31 -21.43 4.07
N GLU A 134 11.14 -22.60 3.46
CA GLU A 134 10.44 -23.70 4.12
C GLU A 134 11.13 -23.94 5.46
N MET A 135 10.37 -23.82 6.56
CA MET A 135 10.90 -24.20 7.86
C MET A 135 11.00 -25.72 7.87
N GLU A 136 12.22 -26.24 7.73
CA GLU A 136 12.56 -27.66 7.96
C GLU A 136 12.24 -28.10 9.39
#